data_AF-A0A3N2NB61-F1
#
_entry.id   AF-A0A3N2NB61-F1
#
_cell.length_a   1.000
_cell.length_b   1.000
_cell.length_c   1.000
_cell.angle_alpha   90.00
_cell.angle_beta   90.00
_cell.angle_gamma   90.00
#
_symmetry.space_group_name_H-M   'P 1'
#
loop_
_entity.id
_entity.type
_entity.pdbx_description
1 polymer ?
#
loop_
_entity_poly.entity_id
_entity_poly.type
_entity_poly.pdbx_seq_one_letter_code
_entity_poly.pdbx_strand_id
1 'polypeptide(L)'
;MTNNMLKTQLTAEESAKLIELGVSPERASESNSSVAYGNGARGIMKVPETPIFTLADILDILPKEIEDYHLSIESFKETHYTTYIRDNYDDYLIPHKDAPELIDALYSLLVWCLEKWHVKLN
;
A
#
# COMPACT_ATOMS: atom_id res chain seq x y z
N MET A 1 3.23 -19.64 -21.37
CA MET A 1 3.61 -19.48 -19.95
C MET A 1 3.75 -17.99 -19.71
N THR A 2 2.65 -17.32 -19.37
CA THR A 2 2.68 -15.91 -18.96
C THR A 2 3.32 -15.88 -17.58
N ASN A 3 4.51 -15.26 -17.48
CA ASN A 3 5.03 -14.82 -16.19
C ASN A 3 4.00 -13.83 -15.64
N ASN A 4 3.10 -14.27 -14.75
CA ASN A 4 2.30 -13.36 -13.95
C ASN A 4 3.30 -12.66 -13.03
N MET A 5 3.80 -11.50 -13.47
CA MET A 5 4.59 -10.64 -12.60
C MET A 5 3.63 -10.15 -11.52
N LEU A 6 3.73 -10.74 -10.33
CA LEU A 6 3.01 -10.28 -9.14
C LEU A 6 3.32 -8.79 -8.95
N LYS A 7 2.29 -7.95 -8.82
CA LYS A 7 2.46 -6.54 -8.48
C LYS A 7 2.93 -6.47 -7.04
N THR A 8 4.20 -6.08 -6.84
CA THR A 8 4.81 -5.96 -5.50
C THR A 8 5.08 -4.52 -5.09
N GLN A 9 4.77 -3.55 -5.95
CA GLN A 9 5.00 -2.12 -5.74
C GLN A 9 3.76 -1.33 -6.16
N LEU A 10 3.45 -0.27 -5.42
CA LEU A 10 2.44 0.70 -5.79
C LEU A 10 2.93 1.59 -6.93
N THR A 11 1.99 2.19 -7.64
CA THR A 11 2.32 3.28 -8.57
C THR A 11 2.77 4.52 -7.80
N ALA A 12 3.39 5.46 -8.50
CA ALA A 12 3.75 6.75 -7.91
C ALA A 12 2.53 7.52 -7.40
N GLU A 13 1.38 7.39 -8.07
CA GLU A 13 0.12 8.05 -7.72
C GLU A 13 -0.50 7.43 -6.46
N GLU A 14 -0.52 6.09 -6.37
CA GLU A 14 -0.97 5.36 -5.18
C GLU A 14 -0.08 5.67 -3.97
N SER A 15 1.24 5.74 -4.18
CA SER A 15 2.20 6.09 -3.12
C SER A 15 2.04 7.54 -2.65
N ALA A 16 1.83 8.48 -3.58
CA ALA A 16 1.56 9.87 -3.24
C ALA A 16 0.28 10.01 -2.39
N LYS A 17 -0.78 9.27 -2.74
CA LYS A 17 -2.02 9.28 -1.96
C LYS A 17 -1.80 8.81 -0.51
N LEU A 18 -0.99 7.78 -0.29
CA LEU A 18 -0.67 7.31 1.07
C LEU A 18 0.02 8.39 1.90
N ILE A 19 0.93 9.15 1.29
CA ILE A 19 1.64 10.26 1.96
C ILE A 19 0.68 11.40 2.28
N GLU A 20 -0.22 11.74 1.35
CA GLU A 20 -1.28 12.74 1.60
C GLU A 20 -2.21 12.34 2.75
N LEU A 21 -2.45 11.03 2.92
CA LEU A 21 -3.22 10.47 4.03
C LEU A 21 -2.41 10.36 5.34
N GLY A 22 -1.14 10.77 5.35
CA GLY A 22 -0.31 10.88 6.54
C GLY A 22 0.71 9.75 6.74
N VAL A 23 0.91 8.85 5.77
CA VAL A 23 1.99 7.86 5.82
C VAL A 23 3.33 8.56 5.61
N SER A 24 4.29 8.35 6.52
CA SER A 24 5.61 8.95 6.35
C SER A 24 6.32 8.38 5.12
N PRO A 25 6.87 9.23 4.22
CA PRO A 25 7.54 8.77 3.00
C PRO A 25 8.79 7.92 3.28
N GLU A 26 9.39 8.04 4.46
CA GLU A 26 10.57 7.24 4.88
C GLU A 26 10.25 5.77 5.17
N ARG A 27 8.96 5.41 5.24
CA ARG A 27 8.51 4.02 5.33
C ARG A 27 8.46 3.32 3.97
N ALA A 28 8.61 4.05 2.87
CA ALA A 28 8.74 3.46 1.55
C ALA A 28 10.15 2.87 1.39
N SER A 29 10.24 1.57 1.11
CA SER A 29 11.52 0.90 0.89
C SER A 29 12.13 1.22 -0.47
N GLU A 30 11.31 1.65 -1.43
CA GLU A 30 11.72 1.92 -2.80
C GLU A 30 11.53 3.40 -3.14
N SER A 31 12.30 3.89 -4.10
CA SER A 31 12.11 5.23 -4.63
C SER A 31 12.48 5.32 -6.11
N ASN A 32 11.72 6.11 -6.85
CA ASN A 32 12.01 6.41 -8.24
C ASN A 32 12.80 7.71 -8.33
N SER A 33 14.10 7.59 -8.61
CA SER A 33 14.92 8.72 -9.02
C SER A 33 14.88 8.84 -10.55
N SER A 34 14.51 10.01 -11.08
CA SER A 34 14.73 10.29 -12.50
C SER A 34 15.89 11.26 -12.68
N VAL A 35 16.73 10.98 -13.68
CA VAL A 35 17.82 11.85 -14.09
C VAL A 35 17.38 12.64 -15.32
N ALA A 36 17.28 13.96 -15.18
CA ALA A 36 17.11 14.84 -16.32
C ALA A 36 18.49 15.21 -16.86
N TYR A 37 18.79 14.81 -18.09
CA TYR A 37 19.99 15.27 -18.79
C TYR A 37 19.76 16.70 -19.27
N GLY A 38 20.41 17.67 -18.62
CA GLY A 38 20.46 19.05 -19.10
C GLY A 38 21.19 19.12 -20.44
N ASN A 39 20.58 19.80 -21.41
CA ASN A 39 21.13 19.97 -22.75
C ASN A 39 22.30 20.99 -22.72
N GLY A 40 23.47 20.56 -22.23
CA GLY A 40 24.72 21.34 -22.29
C GLY A 40 25.50 21.37 -20.97
N ALA A 41 26.65 20.68 -20.96
CA ALA A 41 27.87 20.82 -20.13
C ALA A 41 27.83 21.17 -18.62
N ARG A 42 26.68 21.41 -17.97
CA ARG A 42 26.62 21.75 -16.53
C ARG A 42 25.37 21.18 -15.88
N GLY A 43 25.59 20.11 -15.10
CA GLY A 43 24.68 19.64 -14.05
C GLY A 43 23.75 18.51 -14.48
N ILE A 44 23.97 17.32 -13.91
CA ILE A 44 22.92 16.32 -13.78
C ILE A 44 21.93 16.90 -12.75
N MET A 45 20.74 17.30 -13.19
CA MET A 45 19.68 17.67 -12.26
C MET A 45 18.98 16.38 -11.85
N LYS A 46 19.27 15.90 -10.64
CA LYS A 46 18.52 14.79 -10.04
C LYS A 46 17.14 15.33 -9.67
N VAL A 47 16.10 14.78 -10.30
CA VAL A 47 14.71 15.07 -9.94
C VAL A 47 14.46 14.50 -8.53
N PRO A 48 13.62 15.14 -7.69
CA PRO A 48 13.27 14.59 -6.37
C PRO A 48 12.84 13.13 -6.47
N GLU A 49 13.36 12.31 -5.56
CA GLU A 49 13.02 10.88 -5.45
C GLU A 49 11.58 10.74 -5.00
N THR A 50 10.76 10.06 -5.80
CA THR A 50 9.38 9.74 -5.42
C THR A 50 9.40 8.44 -4.61
N PRO A 51 8.99 8.44 -3.33
CA PRO A 51 8.88 7.21 -2.54
C PRO A 51 7.83 6.29 -3.14
N ILE A 52 8.16 5.00 -3.23
CA ILE A 52 7.31 3.94 -3.76
C ILE A 52 7.14 2.88 -2.68
N PHE A 53 5.90 2.66 -2.24
CA PHE A 53 5.61 1.64 -1.24
C PHE A 53 5.53 0.26 -1.89
N THR A 54 6.22 -0.69 -1.27
CA THR A 54 6.16 -2.10 -1.63
C THR A 54 5.04 -2.81 -0.88
N LEU A 55 4.73 -4.04 -1.30
CA LEU A 55 3.83 -4.94 -0.58
C LEU A 55 4.28 -5.14 0.88
N ALA A 56 5.60 -5.25 1.11
CA ALA A 56 6.16 -5.40 2.44
C ALA A 56 5.94 -4.14 3.29
N ASP A 57 6.14 -2.97 2.71
CA ASP A 57 5.90 -1.70 3.40
C ASP A 57 4.43 -1.56 3.80
N ILE A 58 3.50 -1.89 2.90
CA ILE A 58 2.07 -1.85 3.20
C ILE A 58 1.74 -2.80 4.35
N LEU A 59 2.23 -4.03 4.34
CA LEU A 59 1.99 -5.00 5.43
C LEU A 59 2.60 -4.56 6.77
N ASP A 60 3.68 -3.77 6.74
CA ASP A 60 4.29 -3.19 7.93
C ASP A 60 3.50 -1.96 8.45
N ILE A 61 2.92 -1.18 7.54
CA ILE A 61 2.07 -0.01 7.86
C ILE A 61 0.70 -0.43 8.36
N LEU A 62 0.14 -1.49 7.79
CA LEU A 62 -1.23 -1.91 8.03
C LEU A 62 -1.38 -2.49 9.44
N PRO A 63 -2.36 -2.02 10.24
CA PRO A 63 -2.61 -2.57 11.56
C PRO A 63 -2.92 -4.07 11.47
N LYS A 64 -2.16 -4.90 12.17
CA LYS A 64 -2.45 -6.36 12.22
C LYS A 64 -3.70 -6.66 13.04
N GLU A 65 -3.95 -5.80 14.02
CA GLU A 65 -5.07 -5.87 14.94
C GLU A 65 -5.62 -4.46 15.13
N ILE A 66 -6.95 -4.33 15.14
CA ILE A 66 -7.68 -3.10 15.41
C ILE A 66 -8.77 -3.47 16.42
N GLU A 67 -8.63 -2.99 17.66
CA GLU A 67 -9.47 -3.41 18.79
C GLU A 67 -9.53 -4.94 18.92
N ASP A 68 -10.72 -5.55 18.76
CA ASP A 68 -10.92 -7.00 18.81
C ASP A 68 -10.91 -7.64 17.41
N TYR A 69 -10.59 -6.87 16.37
CA TYR A 69 -10.53 -7.35 14.99
C TYR A 69 -9.08 -7.64 14.58
N HIS A 70 -8.87 -8.71 13.83
CA HIS A 70 -7.58 -9.03 13.23
C HIS A 70 -7.66 -8.99 11.70
N LEU A 71 -6.53 -8.65 11.08
CA LEU A 71 -6.38 -8.66 9.62
C LEU A 71 -6.51 -10.09 9.08
N SER A 72 -7.50 -10.32 8.23
CA SER A 72 -7.62 -11.51 7.41
C SER A 72 -7.28 -11.21 5.96
N ILE A 73 -6.40 -12.03 5.39
CA ILE A 73 -6.02 -12.02 3.99
C ILE A 73 -6.35 -13.40 3.43
N GLU A 74 -7.30 -13.45 2.51
CA GLU A 74 -7.74 -14.68 1.87
C GLU A 74 -7.51 -14.57 0.37
N SER A 75 -7.13 -15.66 -0.27
CA SER A 75 -6.92 -15.70 -1.72
C SER A 75 -7.79 -16.80 -2.29
N PHE A 76 -8.75 -16.42 -3.14
CA PHE A 76 -9.65 -17.38 -3.77
C PHE A 76 -9.66 -17.18 -5.27
N LYS A 77 -9.24 -18.22 -5.99
CA LYS A 77 -9.02 -18.21 -7.45
C LYS A 77 -8.01 -17.13 -7.88
N GLU A 78 -8.47 -16.10 -8.58
CA GLU A 78 -7.66 -15.01 -9.16
C GLU A 78 -7.95 -13.68 -8.45
N THR A 79 -8.43 -13.75 -7.20
CA THR A 79 -8.80 -12.57 -6.43
C THR A 79 -8.32 -12.72 -4.98
N HIS A 80 -7.69 -11.67 -4.50
CA HIS A 80 -7.26 -11.52 -3.13
C HIS A 80 -8.26 -10.66 -2.38
N TYR A 81 -8.64 -11.12 -1.21
CA TYR A 81 -9.62 -10.53 -0.31
C TYR A 81 -8.92 -10.12 0.97
N THR A 82 -9.15 -8.89 1.40
CA THR A 82 -8.57 -8.34 2.63
C THR A 82 -9.68 -7.70 3.46
N THR A 83 -9.72 -8.02 4.75
CA THR A 83 -10.75 -7.54 5.68
C THR A 83 -10.25 -7.62 7.13
N TYR A 84 -10.96 -6.96 8.04
CA TYR A 84 -10.81 -7.16 9.48
C TYR A 84 -11.93 -8.04 10.00
N ILE A 85 -11.60 -9.13 10.68
CA ILE A 85 -12.58 -10.08 11.22
C ILE A 85 -12.44 -10.18 12.73
N ARG A 86 -13.55 -10.41 13.42
CA ARG A 86 -13.60 -10.70 14.85
C ARG A 86 -13.73 -12.21 15.03
N ASP A 87 -13.16 -12.75 16.10
CA ASP A 87 -13.22 -14.19 16.39
C ASP A 87 -14.65 -14.77 16.48
N ASN A 88 -15.65 -13.92 16.72
CA ASN A 88 -17.06 -14.25 16.55
C ASN A 88 -17.52 -13.86 15.14
N TYR A 89 -17.65 -14.86 14.27
CA TYR A 89 -18.03 -14.82 12.85
C TYR A 89 -19.30 -14.00 12.48
N ASP A 90 -20.04 -13.47 13.46
CA ASP A 90 -21.31 -12.76 13.24
C ASP A 90 -21.15 -11.23 13.14
N ASP A 91 -20.10 -10.64 13.73
CA ASP A 91 -19.89 -9.19 13.73
C ASP A 91 -18.62 -8.81 12.96
N TYR A 92 -18.75 -8.61 11.65
CA TYR A 92 -17.68 -8.09 10.83
C TYR A 92 -17.67 -6.55 10.86
N LEU A 93 -16.51 -5.93 11.13
CA LEU A 93 -16.27 -4.54 10.74
C LEU A 93 -15.84 -4.58 9.27
N ILE A 94 -16.77 -4.38 8.34
CA ILE A 94 -16.53 -4.70 6.92
C ILE A 94 -16.09 -3.47 6.12
N PRO A 95 -14.79 -3.30 5.86
CA PRO A 95 -14.33 -3.00 4.52
C PRO A 95 -13.86 -4.32 3.90
N HIS A 96 -14.74 -4.95 3.12
CA HIS A 96 -14.32 -6.03 2.24
C HIS A 96 -13.64 -5.39 1.03
N LYS A 97 -12.32 -5.61 0.91
CA LYS A 97 -11.53 -5.08 -0.21
C LYS A 97 -10.96 -6.23 -0.99
N ASP A 98 -11.38 -6.33 -2.24
CA ASP A 98 -10.94 -7.34 -3.18
C ASP A 98 -10.18 -6.72 -4.36
N ALA A 99 -9.14 -7.41 -4.81
CA ALA A 99 -8.42 -7.05 -6.02
C ALA A 99 -7.72 -8.28 -6.63
N PRO A 100 -7.45 -8.26 -7.95
CA PRO A 100 -6.67 -9.32 -8.60
C PRO A 100 -5.23 -9.42 -8.08
N GLU A 101 -4.65 -8.30 -7.66
CA GLU A 101 -3.32 -8.22 -7.08
C GLU A 101 -3.42 -7.97 -5.57
N LEU A 102 -2.66 -8.74 -4.78
CA LEU A 102 -2.70 -8.66 -3.32
C LEU A 102 -2.39 -7.26 -2.79
N ILE A 103 -1.42 -6.58 -3.41
CA ILE A 103 -1.01 -5.23 -3.00
C ILE A 103 -2.15 -4.21 -3.17
N ASP A 104 -3.02 -4.38 -4.17
CA ASP A 104 -4.11 -3.45 -4.45
C ASP A 104 -5.26 -3.61 -3.44
N ALA A 105 -5.52 -4.86 -3.03
CA ALA A 105 -6.48 -5.16 -1.96
C ALA A 105 -6.00 -4.54 -0.64
N LEU A 106 -4.72 -4.77 -0.29
CA LEU A 106 -4.11 -4.22 0.92
C LEU A 106 -4.03 -2.69 0.91
N TYR A 107 -3.69 -2.09 -0.23
CA TYR A 107 -3.71 -0.64 -0.39
C TYR A 107 -5.10 -0.06 -0.15
N SER A 108 -6.13 -0.67 -0.74
CA SER A 108 -7.52 -0.24 -0.54
C SER A 108 -7.97 -0.35 0.91
N LEU A 109 -7.49 -1.38 1.62
CA LEU A 109 -7.74 -1.56 3.05
C LEU A 109 -6.99 -0.50 3.88
N LEU A 110 -5.71 -0.25 3.58
CA LEU A 110 -4.91 0.76 4.26
C LEU A 110 -5.52 2.16 4.11
N VAL A 111 -5.91 2.55 2.90
CA VAL A 111 -6.59 3.83 2.65
C VAL A 111 -7.84 3.96 3.51
N TRP A 112 -8.65 2.90 3.59
CA TRP A 112 -9.84 2.91 4.45
C TRP A 112 -9.49 3.07 5.93
N CYS A 113 -8.44 2.40 6.42
CA CYS A 113 -7.96 2.57 7.79
C CYS A 113 -7.53 4.02 8.07
N LEU A 114 -6.82 4.64 7.14
CA LEU A 114 -6.37 6.03 7.29
C LEU A 114 -7.54 7.02 7.28
N GLU A 115 -8.51 6.82 6.38
CA GLU A 115 -9.67 7.71 6.25
C GLU A 115 -10.72 7.55 7.37
N LYS A 116 -10.99 6.32 7.83
CA LYS A 116 -12.10 6.05 8.76
C LYS A 116 -11.65 5.86 10.19
N TRP A 117 -10.50 5.26 10.40
CA TRP A 117 -10.04 4.86 11.72
C TRP A 117 -9.09 5.87 12.36
N HIS A 118 -8.68 6.92 11.63
CA HIS A 118 -7.69 7.90 12.11
C HIS A 118 -6.48 7.17 12.73
N VAL A 119 -6.00 6.12 12.05
CA VAL A 119 -4.84 5.36 12.53
C VAL A 119 -3.71 6.36 12.69
N LYS A 120 -3.31 6.63 13.94
CA LYS A 120 -2.09 7.38 14.22
C LYS A 120 -0.94 6.48 13.82
N LEU A 121 -0.45 6.69 12.60
CA LEU A 121 0.81 6.16 12.15
C LEU A 121 1.89 6.86 12.98
N ASN A 122 2.36 6.17 14.02
CA ASN A 122 3.55 6.58 14.77
C ASN A 122 4.82 6.21 13.99
#